data_AF-A0A150MPI3-F1
#
_entry.id   AF-A0A150MPI3-F1
#
_cell.length_a   1.000
_cell.length_b   1.000
_cell.length_c   1.000
_cell.angle_alpha   90.00
_cell.angle_beta   90.00
_cell.angle_gamma   90.00
#
_symmetry.space_group_name_H-M   'P 1'
#
loop_
_entity.id
_entity.type
_entity.pdbx_description
1 polymer ?
#
loop_
_entity_poly.entity_id
_entity_poly.type
_entity_poly.pdbx_seq_one_letter_code
_entity_poly.pdbx_strand_id
1 'polypeptide(L)'
;MRRNPIIRSVGAHRQTKRARKQLAALGLAAVCLLSSCAPKFNEGEEVVQNKGNKEQEAVIPKYNISDSYYRVVLPFKPSGARGHVVNDVNTRLDVDEFETGLMRLASERFSPDDYLFQEGQYLDSETIDKWLARKKTDRQLKAEKMKPEDNIGLNPAINDTGTNEQKNTQSPIYLASILEHDYLVKAGNDKVKLGGVAIGLALNSVHYYSTEQGYPREVKIKDDVIEREGKRIAAEVLKRLRKIKGLGSVPITIALYKQAPRSSVTPGHFFAVTYVDEGSSTIDDWEAVHEEYYLFPSDEAEENHRDDWLKFNNFKSDVEDFFPNYTGIVGRGLYVNDQLQKLTINITMPFYGKAEVIGFTQYVTGLVMEKFPDYITVNVYISSAGQPESLIVRQAKADKPFVHIYQ
;
A
#
# COMPACT_ATOMS: atom_id res chain seq x y z
N MET A 1 -82.08 57.68 40.78
CA MET A 1 -81.74 56.97 39.52
C MET A 1 -80.23 57.08 39.30
N ARG A 2 -79.47 55.98 39.44
CA ARG A 2 -78.47 55.55 38.45
C ARG A 2 -77.72 54.32 38.99
N ARG A 3 -77.69 53.30 38.13
CA ARG A 3 -77.07 51.99 38.30
C ARG A 3 -75.55 52.11 38.10
N ASN A 4 -74.77 51.41 38.93
CA ASN A 4 -73.39 51.05 38.62
C ASN A 4 -73.36 49.80 37.72
N PRO A 5 -72.54 49.76 36.66
CA PRO A 5 -72.19 48.52 35.98
C PRO A 5 -70.83 47.99 36.45
N ILE A 6 -70.77 46.67 36.55
CA ILE A 6 -69.58 45.82 36.63
C ILE A 6 -69.01 45.64 35.21
N ILE A 7 -67.78 45.11 35.09
CA ILE A 7 -67.11 44.43 33.94
C ILE A 7 -66.02 45.31 33.29
N ARG A 8 -64.73 44.93 33.05
CA ARG A 8 -64.02 43.64 32.93
C ARG A 8 -62.49 43.82 33.07
N SER A 9 -61.83 42.83 33.66
CA SER A 9 -60.38 42.57 33.56
C SER A 9 -60.06 41.72 32.31
N VAL A 10 -59.37 42.25 31.28
CA VAL A 10 -58.80 41.44 30.16
C VAL A 10 -57.43 41.97 29.66
N GLY A 11 -56.86 43.01 30.26
CA GLY A 11 -55.64 43.66 29.72
C GLY A 11 -54.30 42.99 30.08
N ALA A 12 -54.15 42.51 31.31
CA ALA A 12 -52.82 42.21 31.86
C ALA A 12 -52.23 40.84 31.44
N HIS A 13 -53.05 39.88 31.02
CA HIS A 13 -52.58 38.52 30.71
C HIS A 13 -52.08 38.36 29.26
N ARG A 14 -52.35 39.33 28.38
CA ARG A 14 -51.95 39.30 26.95
C ARG A 14 -50.55 39.86 26.72
N GLN A 15 -50.10 40.84 27.51
CA GLN A 15 -48.78 41.45 27.34
C GLN A 15 -47.64 40.55 27.83
N THR A 16 -47.82 39.83 28.93
CA THR A 16 -46.79 38.91 29.50
C THR A 16 -46.52 37.68 28.62
N LYS A 17 -47.54 37.16 27.91
CA LYS A 17 -47.35 36.08 26.92
C LYS A 17 -46.61 36.54 25.65
N ARG A 18 -46.76 37.80 25.24
CA ARG A 18 -46.11 38.34 24.03
C ARG A 18 -44.62 38.59 24.27
N ALA A 19 -44.26 39.13 25.45
CA ALA A 19 -42.88 39.31 25.87
C ALA A 19 -42.13 37.97 26.04
N ARG A 20 -42.75 36.95 26.65
CA ARG A 20 -42.15 35.60 26.76
C ARG A 20 -41.93 34.92 25.40
N LYS A 21 -42.82 35.13 24.42
CA LYS A 21 -42.62 34.60 23.06
C LYS A 21 -41.50 35.32 22.30
N GLN A 22 -41.31 36.62 22.52
CA GLN A 22 -40.21 37.39 21.91
C GLN A 22 -38.85 37.03 22.54
N LEU A 23 -38.79 36.85 23.86
CA LEU A 23 -37.59 36.38 24.56
C LEU A 23 -37.23 34.92 24.22
N ALA A 24 -38.23 34.04 24.04
CA ALA A 24 -38.00 32.66 23.58
C ALA A 24 -37.53 32.61 22.11
N ALA A 25 -38.03 33.49 21.24
CA ALA A 25 -37.60 33.57 19.85
C ALA A 25 -36.18 34.14 19.70
N LEU A 26 -35.79 35.11 20.55
CA LEU A 26 -34.42 35.65 20.61
C LEU A 26 -33.43 34.64 21.23
N GLY A 27 -33.86 33.85 22.21
CA GLY A 27 -33.04 32.76 22.77
C GLY A 27 -32.80 31.62 21.79
N LEU A 28 -33.81 31.24 20.99
CA LEU A 28 -33.68 30.18 19.98
C LEU A 28 -32.79 30.61 18.79
N ALA A 29 -32.83 31.89 18.41
CA ALA A 29 -31.94 32.44 17.38
C ALA A 29 -30.48 32.51 17.84
N ALA A 30 -30.22 32.78 19.12
CA ALA A 30 -28.87 32.80 19.68
C ALA A 30 -28.24 31.40 19.82
N VAL A 31 -29.05 30.35 20.07
CA VAL A 31 -28.57 28.96 20.12
C VAL A 31 -28.21 28.43 18.72
N CYS A 32 -28.90 28.88 17.67
CA CYS A 32 -28.54 28.54 16.28
C CYS A 32 -27.27 29.24 15.75
N LEU A 33 -26.80 30.31 16.42
CA LEU A 33 -25.56 31.01 16.05
C LEU A 33 -24.32 30.43 16.75
N LEU A 34 -24.49 29.55 17.74
CA LEU A 34 -23.40 28.93 18.51
C LEU A 34 -23.08 27.48 18.07
N SER A 35 -23.82 26.93 17.11
CA SER A 35 -23.55 25.59 16.54
C SER A 35 -22.58 25.62 15.34
N SER A 36 -21.97 26.76 15.00
CA SER A 36 -21.09 26.90 13.83
C SER A 36 -19.58 26.84 14.13
N CYS A 37 -19.17 26.16 15.19
CA CYS A 37 -17.76 25.79 15.41
C CYS A 37 -17.62 24.28 15.62
N ALA A 38 -18.20 23.48 14.72
CA ALA A 38 -17.63 22.17 14.43
C ALA A 38 -16.40 22.40 13.53
N PRO A 39 -15.24 21.77 13.81
CA PRO A 39 -14.10 21.86 12.91
C PRO A 39 -14.54 21.41 11.51
N LYS A 40 -14.42 22.30 10.52
CA LYS A 40 -14.68 22.00 9.12
C LYS A 40 -13.61 21.01 8.64
N PHE A 41 -13.92 19.71 8.71
CA PHE A 41 -13.13 18.67 8.05
C PHE A 41 -13.37 18.62 6.52
N ASN A 42 -14.30 19.43 5.99
CA ASN A 42 -14.59 19.56 4.55
C ASN A 42 -13.71 20.62 3.87
N GLU A 43 -12.41 20.37 3.81
CA GLU A 43 -11.52 21.08 2.88
C GLU A 43 -11.09 20.16 1.72
N GLY A 44 -11.98 19.33 1.20
CA GLY A 44 -11.75 18.54 -0.03
C GLY A 44 -12.50 19.11 -1.22
N GLU A 45 -12.13 18.69 -2.43
CA GLU A 45 -12.88 18.96 -3.65
C GLU A 45 -13.98 17.89 -3.80
N GLU A 46 -15.23 18.32 -3.87
CA GLU A 46 -16.38 17.43 -4.05
C GLU A 46 -16.46 17.00 -5.52
N VAL A 47 -16.56 15.68 -5.74
CA VAL A 47 -16.68 15.06 -7.06
C VAL A 47 -17.72 13.95 -7.05
N VAL A 48 -18.16 13.49 -8.21
CA VAL A 48 -19.14 12.40 -8.37
C VAL A 48 -18.44 11.21 -9.03
N GLN A 49 -18.51 10.05 -8.39
CA GLN A 49 -18.03 8.79 -8.95
C GLN A 49 -19.20 7.95 -9.46
N ASN A 50 -19.11 7.51 -10.72
CA ASN A 50 -20.11 6.61 -11.30
C ASN A 50 -19.79 5.15 -10.94
N LYS A 51 -20.72 4.45 -10.30
CA LYS A 51 -20.67 2.99 -10.11
C LYS A 51 -21.84 2.34 -10.85
N GLY A 52 -21.62 1.94 -12.10
CA GLY A 52 -22.70 1.44 -12.96
C GLY A 52 -23.74 2.53 -13.24
N ASN A 53 -24.99 2.32 -12.82
CA ASN A 53 -26.10 3.28 -13.02
C ASN A 53 -26.34 4.22 -11.82
N LYS A 54 -25.47 4.24 -10.80
CA LYS A 54 -25.63 5.09 -9.63
C LYS A 54 -24.48 6.09 -9.51
N GLU A 55 -24.84 7.36 -9.34
CA GLU A 55 -23.92 8.44 -9.00
C GLU A 55 -23.70 8.44 -7.48
N GLN A 56 -22.43 8.55 -7.05
CA GLN A 56 -22.06 8.65 -5.65
C GLN A 56 -21.22 9.90 -5.44
N GLU A 57 -21.59 10.75 -4.48
CA GLU A 57 -20.76 11.85 -4.01
C GLU A 57 -19.47 11.31 -3.39
N ALA A 58 -18.36 11.94 -3.78
CA ALA A 58 -17.01 11.60 -3.38
C ALA A 58 -16.23 12.88 -3.09
N VAL A 59 -15.18 12.77 -2.28
CA VAL A 59 -14.35 13.90 -1.87
C VAL A 59 -12.89 13.56 -2.15
N ILE A 60 -12.19 14.47 -2.82
CA ILE A 60 -10.75 14.41 -3.01
C ILE A 60 -10.10 15.26 -1.92
N PRO A 61 -9.31 14.68 -1.01
CA PRO A 61 -8.57 15.44 -0.02
C PRO A 61 -7.66 16.48 -0.70
N LYS A 62 -7.64 17.72 -0.19
CA LYS A 62 -6.68 18.74 -0.66
C LYS A 62 -5.24 18.40 -0.29
N TYR A 63 -5.05 17.73 0.84
CA TYR A 63 -3.72 17.39 1.35
C TYR A 63 -3.23 16.09 0.72
N ASN A 64 -2.04 16.13 0.14
CA ASN A 64 -1.28 14.95 -0.25
C ASN A 64 -0.14 14.73 0.75
N ILE A 65 0.12 13.48 1.12
CA ILE A 65 1.14 13.13 2.12
C ILE A 65 2.56 13.39 1.55
N SER A 66 2.75 13.12 0.26
CA SER A 66 3.96 13.39 -0.49
C SER A 66 3.63 13.40 -1.98
N ASP A 67 4.39 14.12 -2.79
CA ASP A 67 4.24 14.12 -4.26
C ASP A 67 4.40 12.72 -4.88
N SER A 68 5.07 11.79 -4.18
CA SER A 68 5.20 10.39 -4.61
C SER A 68 3.97 9.53 -4.31
N TYR A 69 3.00 10.02 -3.52
CA TYR A 69 1.79 9.30 -3.18
C TYR A 69 0.57 9.88 -3.89
N TYR A 70 -0.38 9.02 -4.18
CA TYR A 70 -1.65 9.42 -4.77
C TYR A 70 -2.61 9.90 -3.70
N ARG A 71 -3.43 10.90 -4.06
CA ARG A 71 -4.61 11.24 -3.26
C ARG A 71 -5.65 10.12 -3.38
N VAL A 72 -6.24 9.73 -2.25
CA VAL A 72 -7.26 8.68 -2.18
C VAL A 72 -8.65 9.29 -2.26
N VAL A 73 -9.53 8.70 -3.07
CA VAL A 73 -10.93 9.15 -3.18
C VAL A 73 -11.75 8.71 -1.96
N LEU A 74 -12.50 9.64 -1.36
CA LEU A 74 -13.41 9.39 -0.25
C LEU A 74 -14.87 9.33 -0.72
N PRO A 75 -15.78 8.59 -0.04
CA PRO A 75 -15.51 7.74 1.10
C PRO A 75 -14.58 6.59 0.70
N PHE A 76 -13.66 6.23 1.61
CA PHE A 76 -12.69 5.17 1.37
C PHE A 76 -13.42 3.88 1.00
N LYS A 77 -13.00 3.27 -0.12
CA LYS A 77 -13.54 2.02 -0.62
C LYS A 77 -12.48 0.95 -0.44
N PRO A 78 -12.64 0.02 0.52
CA PRO A 78 -11.72 -1.09 0.67
C PRO A 78 -11.72 -1.96 -0.59
N SER A 79 -10.60 -2.66 -0.81
CA SER A 79 -10.45 -3.61 -1.89
C SER A 79 -11.55 -4.67 -1.87
N GLY A 80 -12.00 -5.09 -3.06
CA GLY A 80 -12.83 -6.27 -3.24
C GLY A 80 -12.16 -7.55 -2.70
N ALA A 81 -10.84 -7.54 -2.56
CA ALA A 81 -10.03 -8.62 -2.02
C ALA A 81 -9.26 -8.23 -0.73
N ARG A 82 -9.86 -7.36 0.11
CA ARG A 82 -9.20 -6.86 1.33
C ARG A 82 -8.63 -7.99 2.20
N GLY A 83 -7.35 -7.87 2.56
CA GLY A 83 -6.65 -8.80 3.45
C GLY A 83 -6.12 -10.06 2.75
N HIS A 84 -6.37 -10.22 1.45
CA HIS A 84 -5.94 -11.37 0.66
C HIS A 84 -4.40 -11.45 0.55
N VAL A 85 -3.75 -10.33 0.18
CA VAL A 85 -2.29 -10.23 0.08
C VAL A 85 -1.57 -10.63 1.37
N VAL A 86 -2.14 -10.29 2.54
CA VAL A 86 -1.54 -10.60 3.86
C VAL A 86 -1.48 -12.10 4.13
N ASN A 87 -2.44 -12.88 3.61
CA ASN A 87 -2.52 -14.31 3.86
C ASN A 87 -1.60 -15.14 2.95
N ASP A 88 -1.32 -14.59 1.76
CA ASP A 88 -0.75 -15.37 0.66
C ASP A 88 0.72 -15.04 0.38
N VAL A 89 1.20 -13.90 0.87
CA VAL A 89 2.59 -13.47 0.72
C VAL A 89 3.45 -13.92 1.91
N ASN A 90 4.70 -14.32 1.64
CA ASN A 90 5.57 -14.97 2.63
C ASN A 90 5.92 -14.12 3.86
N THR A 91 6.17 -12.82 3.69
CA THR A 91 6.66 -11.95 4.76
C THR A 91 5.89 -10.63 4.79
N ARG A 92 5.82 -9.99 5.98
CA ARG A 92 5.25 -8.64 6.10
C ARG A 92 6.00 -7.61 5.26
N LEU A 93 7.32 -7.80 5.11
CA LEU A 93 8.18 -6.95 4.27
C LEU A 93 7.76 -7.06 2.80
N ASP A 94 7.51 -8.27 2.30
CA ASP A 94 7.01 -8.48 0.95
C ASP A 94 5.63 -7.83 0.74
N VAL A 95 4.74 -7.85 1.74
CA VAL A 95 3.43 -7.17 1.62
C VAL A 95 3.61 -5.67 1.40
N ASP A 96 4.46 -5.02 2.22
CA ASP A 96 4.73 -3.59 2.08
C ASP A 96 5.34 -3.26 0.71
N GLU A 97 6.33 -4.05 0.28
CA GLU A 97 7.02 -3.79 -0.98
C GLU A 97 6.16 -4.10 -2.19
N PHE A 98 5.37 -5.16 -2.15
CA PHE A 98 4.47 -5.51 -3.24
C PHE A 98 3.39 -4.45 -3.45
N GLU A 99 2.82 -3.90 -2.37
CA GLU A 99 1.85 -2.81 -2.46
C GLU A 99 2.51 -1.50 -2.92
N THR A 100 3.54 -1.04 -2.21
CA THR A 100 4.11 0.29 -2.49
C THR A 100 4.99 0.31 -3.75
N GLY A 101 5.65 -0.80 -4.09
CA GLY A 101 6.39 -0.95 -5.33
C GLY A 101 5.48 -1.02 -6.56
N LEU A 102 4.28 -1.62 -6.45
CA LEU A 102 3.31 -1.57 -7.54
C LEU A 102 2.82 -0.12 -7.79
N MET A 103 2.61 0.67 -6.73
CA MET A 103 2.32 2.11 -6.88
C MET A 103 3.47 2.85 -7.57
N ARG A 104 4.72 2.57 -7.19
CA ARG A 104 5.91 3.16 -7.78
C ARG A 104 5.98 2.90 -9.29
N LEU A 105 5.86 1.64 -9.72
CA LEU A 105 5.90 1.27 -11.15
C LEU A 105 4.69 1.81 -11.94
N ALA A 106 3.52 1.89 -11.30
CA ALA A 106 2.33 2.44 -11.92
C ALA A 106 2.42 3.96 -12.15
N SER A 107 3.21 4.67 -11.35
CA SER A 107 3.38 6.13 -11.46
C SER A 107 4.03 6.60 -12.76
N GLU A 108 4.79 5.73 -13.42
CA GLU A 108 5.36 6.01 -14.74
C GLU A 108 4.27 6.23 -15.81
N ARG A 109 3.13 5.54 -15.67
CA ARG A 109 2.00 5.65 -16.60
C ARG A 109 0.83 6.47 -16.05
N PHE A 110 0.64 6.45 -14.73
CA PHE A 110 -0.46 7.11 -14.05
C PHE A 110 0.10 8.14 -13.08
N SER A 111 0.51 9.32 -13.53
CA SER A 111 1.15 10.32 -12.65
C SER A 111 0.26 10.65 -11.42
N PRO A 112 0.80 10.70 -10.19
CA PRO A 112 0.05 11.09 -9.00
C PRO A 112 -0.48 12.54 -9.02
N ASP A 113 0.04 13.38 -9.93
CA ASP A 113 -0.48 14.73 -10.17
C ASP A 113 -1.86 14.68 -10.87
N ASP A 114 -2.02 13.77 -11.82
CA ASP A 114 -3.17 13.66 -12.72
C ASP A 114 -4.18 12.59 -12.28
N TYR A 115 -3.70 11.58 -11.55
CA TYR A 115 -4.48 10.42 -11.13
C TYR A 115 -4.71 10.40 -9.63
N LEU A 116 -5.81 9.75 -9.24
CA LEU A 116 -6.20 9.48 -7.87
C LEU A 116 -6.14 7.97 -7.64
N PHE A 117 -5.85 7.55 -6.42
CA PHE A 117 -5.76 6.14 -6.07
C PHE A 117 -7.06 5.62 -5.46
N GLN A 118 -7.36 4.38 -5.81
CA GLN A 118 -8.38 3.57 -5.17
C GLN A 118 -7.87 2.12 -5.07
N GLU A 119 -8.12 1.45 -3.93
CA GLU A 119 -7.85 0.01 -3.82
C GLU A 119 -8.70 -0.77 -4.83
N GLY A 120 -8.20 -1.88 -5.36
CA GLY A 120 -8.84 -2.63 -6.45
C GLY A 120 -10.30 -3.02 -6.18
N GLN A 121 -11.17 -2.74 -7.14
CA GLN A 121 -12.61 -2.95 -7.05
C GLN A 121 -13.16 -4.00 -8.02
N TYR A 122 -12.35 -4.46 -8.98
CA TYR A 122 -12.81 -5.32 -10.06
C TYR A 122 -12.54 -6.81 -9.82
N LEU A 123 -11.51 -7.14 -9.04
CA LEU A 123 -11.21 -8.48 -8.57
C LEU A 123 -11.61 -8.62 -7.10
N ASP A 124 -12.63 -9.44 -6.85
CA ASP A 124 -13.03 -9.82 -5.49
C ASP A 124 -12.23 -11.02 -4.97
N SER A 125 -12.28 -11.25 -3.65
CA SER A 125 -11.60 -12.38 -3.01
C SER A 125 -11.91 -13.73 -3.67
N GLU A 126 -13.18 -13.98 -4.02
CA GLU A 126 -13.58 -15.26 -4.62
C GLU A 126 -12.94 -15.46 -6.01
N THR A 127 -12.85 -14.39 -6.81
CA THR A 127 -12.20 -14.42 -8.11
C THR A 127 -10.71 -14.68 -7.96
N ILE A 128 -10.05 -13.99 -7.03
CA ILE A 128 -8.61 -14.15 -6.77
C ILE A 128 -8.33 -15.57 -6.27
N ASP A 129 -9.08 -16.10 -5.30
CA ASP A 129 -8.91 -17.46 -4.78
C ASP A 129 -9.01 -18.52 -5.90
N LYS A 130 -9.99 -18.36 -6.81
CA LYS A 130 -10.13 -19.25 -7.98
C LYS A 130 -8.96 -19.14 -8.94
N TRP A 131 -8.39 -17.95 -9.12
CA TRP A 131 -7.24 -17.75 -10.00
C TRP A 131 -5.95 -18.28 -9.39
N LEU A 132 -5.77 -18.16 -8.08
CA LEU A 132 -4.60 -18.67 -7.36
C LEU A 132 -4.63 -20.19 -7.17
N ALA A 133 -5.81 -20.80 -7.24
CA ALA A 133 -5.93 -22.24 -7.20
C ALA A 133 -5.07 -22.93 -8.26
N ARG A 134 -4.69 -24.18 -7.98
CA ARG A 134 -4.15 -25.07 -9.01
C ARG A 134 -5.23 -25.39 -10.02
N LYS A 135 -4.85 -25.40 -11.30
CA LYS A 135 -5.65 -26.06 -12.32
C LYS A 135 -5.86 -27.53 -11.93
N LYS A 136 -7.05 -28.07 -12.19
CA LYS A 136 -7.40 -29.46 -11.90
C LYS A 136 -7.18 -30.35 -13.13
N THR A 137 -6.80 -31.61 -12.91
CA THR A 137 -6.79 -32.65 -13.96
C THR A 137 -8.22 -33.07 -14.31
N ASP A 138 -8.45 -33.68 -15.48
CA ASP A 138 -9.77 -34.18 -15.86
C ASP A 138 -10.35 -35.18 -14.84
N ARG A 139 -9.47 -35.96 -14.21
CA ARG A 139 -9.86 -36.90 -13.14
C ARG A 139 -10.32 -36.14 -11.89
N GLN A 140 -9.57 -35.12 -11.47
CA GLN A 140 -9.92 -34.28 -10.33
C GLN A 140 -11.23 -33.53 -10.57
N LEU A 141 -11.44 -32.98 -11.77
CA LEU A 141 -12.71 -32.33 -12.13
C LEU A 141 -13.90 -33.26 -11.99
N LYS A 142 -13.79 -34.50 -12.49
CA LYS A 142 -14.86 -35.51 -12.36
C LYS A 142 -15.12 -35.88 -10.90
N ALA A 143 -14.06 -36.03 -10.09
CA ALA A 143 -14.18 -36.36 -8.68
C ALA A 143 -14.84 -35.24 -7.87
N GLU A 144 -14.48 -33.99 -8.15
CA GLU A 144 -15.01 -32.78 -7.50
C GLU A 144 -16.35 -32.32 -8.09
N LYS A 145 -16.84 -32.99 -9.15
CA LYS A 145 -18.04 -32.61 -9.91
C LYS A 145 -18.00 -31.15 -10.42
N MET A 146 -16.80 -30.66 -10.73
CA MET A 146 -16.55 -29.32 -11.23
C MET A 146 -16.65 -29.32 -12.75
N LYS A 147 -17.24 -28.25 -13.32
CA LYS A 147 -17.31 -28.11 -14.76
C LYS A 147 -15.97 -27.61 -15.33
N PRO A 148 -15.58 -28.00 -16.55
CA PRO A 148 -14.33 -27.54 -17.15
C PRO A 148 -14.20 -26.01 -17.22
N GLU A 149 -15.31 -25.30 -17.38
CA GLU A 149 -15.33 -23.83 -17.47
C GLU A 149 -15.00 -23.15 -16.13
N ASP A 150 -15.22 -23.85 -15.01
CA ASP A 150 -14.90 -23.36 -13.66
C ASP A 150 -13.43 -23.66 -13.27
N ASN A 151 -12.70 -24.44 -14.08
CA ASN A 151 -11.30 -24.82 -13.84
C ASN A 151 -10.31 -23.71 -14.26
N ILE A 152 -10.43 -22.56 -13.60
CA ILE A 152 -9.71 -21.33 -13.98
C ILE A 152 -8.44 -21.08 -13.17
N GLY A 153 -7.95 -22.05 -12.39
CA GLY A 153 -6.69 -21.94 -11.66
C GLY A 153 -5.49 -21.64 -12.57
N LEU A 154 -4.64 -20.69 -12.17
CA LEU A 154 -3.46 -20.24 -12.92
C LEU A 154 -2.20 -21.02 -12.56
N ASN A 155 -2.18 -21.64 -11.37
CA ASN A 155 -1.11 -22.52 -10.94
C ASN A 155 -1.19 -23.91 -11.60
N PRO A 156 -0.06 -24.59 -11.80
CA PRO A 156 -0.03 -25.87 -12.51
C PRO A 156 -0.81 -26.95 -11.75
N ALA A 157 -1.41 -27.85 -12.52
CA ALA A 157 -2.07 -29.02 -11.97
C ALA A 157 -1.06 -29.92 -11.25
N ILE A 158 -1.48 -30.46 -10.11
CA ILE A 158 -0.71 -31.43 -9.37
C ILE A 158 -1.02 -32.84 -9.90
N ASN A 159 0.01 -33.64 -10.12
CA ASN A 159 -0.13 -35.00 -10.64
C ASN A 159 -0.96 -35.87 -9.67
N ASP A 160 -1.79 -36.75 -10.22
CA ASP A 160 -2.63 -37.68 -9.44
C ASP A 160 -1.82 -38.81 -8.79
N THR A 161 -0.56 -39.02 -9.22
CA THR A 161 0.33 -40.10 -8.78
C THR A 161 1.70 -39.59 -8.33
N GLY A 162 2.45 -40.40 -7.58
CA GLY A 162 3.78 -40.06 -7.04
C GLY A 162 3.74 -39.52 -5.61
N THR A 163 4.92 -39.33 -5.01
CA THR A 163 5.03 -38.71 -3.68
C THR A 163 4.76 -37.21 -3.74
N ASN A 164 4.46 -36.59 -2.60
CA ASN A 164 4.31 -35.15 -2.47
C ASN A 164 5.57 -34.42 -2.92
N GLU A 165 6.76 -34.97 -2.67
CA GLU A 165 8.02 -34.43 -3.15
C GLU A 165 8.10 -34.42 -4.68
N GLN A 166 7.82 -35.55 -5.33
CA GLN A 166 7.81 -35.64 -6.80
C GLN A 166 6.79 -34.66 -7.41
N LYS A 167 5.57 -34.64 -6.85
CA LYS A 167 4.47 -33.79 -7.31
C LYS A 167 4.79 -32.30 -7.20
N ASN A 168 5.29 -31.85 -6.06
CA ASN A 168 5.55 -30.43 -5.80
C ASN A 168 6.84 -29.94 -6.46
N THR A 169 7.80 -30.83 -6.73
CA THR A 169 8.99 -30.49 -7.53
C THR A 169 8.63 -30.30 -9.01
N GLN A 170 7.72 -31.13 -9.55
CA GLN A 170 7.28 -31.03 -10.94
C GLN A 170 6.29 -29.89 -11.18
N SER A 171 5.42 -29.63 -10.20
CA SER A 171 4.35 -28.63 -10.30
C SER A 171 4.36 -27.73 -9.05
N PRO A 172 5.37 -26.88 -8.83
CA PRO A 172 5.35 -25.93 -7.72
C PRO A 172 4.21 -24.91 -7.87
N ILE A 173 3.82 -24.24 -6.79
CA ILE A 173 2.94 -23.06 -6.87
C ILE A 173 3.81 -21.87 -7.30
N TYR A 174 3.57 -21.35 -8.50
CA TYR A 174 4.29 -20.18 -9.01
C TYR A 174 3.67 -18.89 -8.52
N LEU A 175 2.35 -18.73 -8.66
CA LEU A 175 1.62 -17.52 -8.29
C LEU A 175 1.06 -17.65 -6.87
N ALA A 176 1.50 -16.78 -5.98
CA ALA A 176 1.04 -16.75 -4.60
C ALA A 176 -0.09 -15.75 -4.39
N SER A 177 0.01 -14.55 -4.95
CA SER A 177 -0.99 -13.49 -4.75
C SER A 177 -1.16 -12.60 -5.98
N ILE A 178 -2.29 -11.92 -6.06
CA ILE A 178 -2.63 -10.94 -7.08
C ILE A 178 -3.09 -9.67 -6.35
N LEU A 179 -2.54 -8.52 -6.76
CA LEU A 179 -2.92 -7.21 -6.23
C LEU A 179 -3.47 -6.35 -7.36
N GLU A 180 -4.53 -5.60 -7.09
CA GLU A 180 -5.13 -4.65 -8.02
C GLU A 180 -5.15 -3.25 -7.42
N HIS A 181 -4.67 -2.28 -8.19
CA HIS A 181 -4.79 -0.84 -7.93
C HIS A 181 -5.61 -0.19 -9.03
N ASP A 182 -6.59 0.62 -8.64
CA ASP A 182 -7.42 1.41 -9.55
C ASP A 182 -6.94 2.87 -9.55
N TYR A 183 -6.66 3.41 -10.73
CA TYR A 183 -6.25 4.80 -10.92
C TYR A 183 -7.37 5.58 -11.60
N LEU A 184 -7.90 6.58 -10.89
CA LEU A 184 -9.02 7.39 -11.34
C LEU A 184 -8.53 8.72 -11.89
N VAL A 185 -9.18 9.21 -12.94
CA VAL A 185 -8.96 10.56 -13.48
C VAL A 185 -10.19 11.42 -13.29
N LYS A 186 -9.98 12.72 -13.13
CA LYS A 186 -11.08 13.69 -13.20
C LYS A 186 -11.60 13.76 -14.64
N ALA A 187 -12.89 13.52 -14.79
CA ALA A 187 -13.66 13.88 -15.96
C ALA A 187 -14.29 15.26 -15.73
N GLY A 188 -14.54 16.02 -16.82
CA GLY A 188 -15.25 17.29 -16.71
C GLY A 188 -16.60 17.15 -15.99
N ASN A 189 -17.09 18.25 -15.41
CA ASN A 189 -18.28 18.34 -14.56
C ASN A 189 -18.14 17.62 -13.21
N ASP A 190 -17.03 17.85 -12.51
CA ASP A 190 -16.77 17.33 -11.17
C ASP A 190 -16.97 15.82 -11.05
N LYS A 191 -16.60 15.05 -12.07
CA LYS A 191 -16.75 13.58 -12.08
C LYS A 191 -15.40 12.90 -12.01
N VAL A 192 -15.34 11.71 -11.43
CA VAL A 192 -14.15 10.84 -11.50
C VAL A 192 -14.51 9.54 -12.21
N LYS A 193 -13.62 9.08 -13.08
CA LYS A 193 -13.76 7.83 -13.85
C LYS A 193 -12.49 7.01 -13.76
N LEU A 194 -12.61 5.70 -13.99
CA LEU A 194 -11.44 4.83 -14.11
C LEU A 194 -10.59 5.28 -15.30
N GLY A 195 -9.33 5.61 -15.01
CA GLY A 195 -8.32 6.03 -15.99
C GLY A 195 -7.27 4.97 -16.27
N GLY A 196 -7.11 3.97 -15.39
CA GLY A 196 -6.21 2.85 -15.58
C GLY A 196 -6.23 1.88 -14.40
N VAL A 197 -5.65 0.70 -14.59
CA VAL A 197 -5.50 -0.33 -13.55
C VAL A 197 -4.05 -0.80 -13.52
N ALA A 198 -3.50 -1.05 -12.33
CA ALA A 198 -2.26 -1.79 -12.19
C ALA A 198 -2.50 -3.13 -11.48
N ILE A 199 -1.85 -4.18 -11.97
CA ILE A 199 -1.94 -5.54 -11.44
C ILE A 199 -0.55 -6.01 -11.03
N GLY A 200 -0.39 -6.33 -9.76
CA GLY A 200 0.79 -7.02 -9.25
C GLY A 200 0.56 -8.53 -9.27
N LEU A 201 1.56 -9.30 -9.70
CA LEU A 201 1.59 -10.77 -9.58
C LEU A 201 2.75 -11.19 -8.69
N ALA A 202 2.45 -11.62 -7.46
CA ALA A 202 3.44 -12.10 -6.51
C ALA A 202 3.76 -13.57 -6.81
N LEU A 203 5.01 -13.84 -7.19
CA LEU A 203 5.50 -15.14 -7.59
C LEU A 203 6.41 -15.72 -6.50
N ASN A 204 6.33 -17.02 -6.28
CA ASN A 204 7.18 -17.72 -5.29
C ASN A 204 8.59 -17.92 -5.85
N SER A 205 9.60 -17.48 -5.10
CA SER A 205 10.99 -17.96 -5.26
C SER A 205 11.20 -19.34 -4.65
N VAL A 206 10.41 -19.67 -3.61
CA VAL A 206 10.43 -20.94 -2.89
C VAL A 206 9.00 -21.44 -2.71
N HIS A 207 8.73 -22.65 -3.17
CA HIS A 207 7.46 -23.34 -2.96
C HIS A 207 7.54 -24.25 -1.74
N TYR A 208 6.75 -23.94 -0.70
CA TYR A 208 6.69 -24.70 0.54
C TYR A 208 5.56 -25.73 0.49
N TYR A 209 5.84 -26.96 0.93
CA TYR A 209 4.85 -28.04 0.98
C TYR A 209 5.18 -29.01 2.12
N SER A 210 4.26 -29.93 2.42
CA SER A 210 4.50 -31.00 3.38
C SER A 210 4.57 -32.37 2.70
N THR A 211 5.46 -33.22 3.20
CA THR A 211 5.45 -34.67 2.90
C THR A 211 4.14 -35.32 3.35
N GLU A 212 3.92 -36.56 2.95
CA GLU A 212 2.77 -37.38 3.38
C GLU A 212 2.69 -37.52 4.90
N GLN A 213 3.83 -37.49 5.59
CA GLN A 213 3.92 -37.56 7.06
C GLN A 213 3.80 -36.19 7.73
N GLY A 214 3.57 -35.11 6.97
CA GLY A 214 3.40 -33.75 7.50
C GLY A 214 4.68 -32.96 7.70
N TYR A 215 5.87 -33.52 7.41
CA TYR A 215 7.12 -32.77 7.52
C TYR A 215 7.23 -31.68 6.46
N PRO A 216 7.63 -30.44 6.84
CA PRO A 216 7.81 -29.35 5.90
C PRO A 216 8.99 -29.61 4.95
N ARG A 217 8.83 -29.18 3.71
CA ARG A 217 9.82 -29.23 2.63
C ARG A 217 9.68 -27.98 1.76
N GLU A 218 10.71 -27.72 0.98
CA GLU A 218 10.77 -26.59 0.06
C GLU A 218 11.32 -27.01 -1.30
N VAL A 219 10.86 -26.33 -2.34
CA VAL A 219 11.40 -26.41 -3.70
C VAL A 219 11.80 -25.00 -4.10
N LYS A 220 13.10 -24.77 -4.33
CA LYS A 220 13.58 -23.52 -4.93
C LYS A 220 13.19 -23.49 -6.41
N ILE A 221 12.63 -22.38 -6.83
CA ILE A 221 12.25 -22.15 -8.23
C ILE A 221 13.33 -21.26 -8.85
N LYS A 222 13.84 -21.65 -10.02
CA LYS A 222 14.86 -20.87 -10.73
C LYS A 222 14.27 -19.61 -11.34
N ASP A 223 15.05 -18.55 -11.42
CA ASP A 223 14.59 -17.23 -11.87
C ASP A 223 14.06 -17.24 -13.30
N ASP A 224 14.70 -17.97 -14.21
CA ASP A 224 14.24 -18.15 -15.60
C ASP A 224 12.86 -18.85 -15.68
N VAL A 225 12.59 -19.75 -14.73
CA VAL A 225 11.30 -20.43 -14.61
C VAL A 225 10.25 -19.50 -14.02
N ILE A 226 10.59 -18.72 -12.98
CA ILE A 226 9.70 -17.72 -12.37
C ILE A 226 9.26 -16.71 -13.41
N GLU A 227 10.21 -16.17 -14.18
CA GLU A 227 9.93 -15.19 -15.23
C GLU A 227 9.01 -15.78 -16.32
N ARG A 228 9.36 -16.96 -16.85
CA ARG A 228 8.57 -17.62 -17.90
C ARG A 228 7.13 -17.87 -17.44
N GLU A 229 6.94 -18.42 -16.24
CA GLU A 229 5.60 -18.70 -15.72
C GLU A 229 4.85 -17.42 -15.36
N GLY A 230 5.53 -16.43 -14.78
CA GLY A 230 4.97 -15.11 -14.49
C GLY A 230 4.41 -14.43 -15.75
N LYS A 231 5.19 -14.37 -16.82
CA LYS A 231 4.76 -13.80 -18.11
C LYS A 231 3.59 -14.59 -18.73
N ARG A 232 3.61 -15.92 -18.66
CA ARG A 232 2.50 -16.77 -19.12
C ARG A 232 1.22 -16.49 -18.34
N ILE A 233 1.32 -16.37 -17.02
CA ILE A 233 0.22 -16.07 -16.11
C ILE A 233 -0.33 -14.67 -16.38
N ALA A 234 0.54 -13.67 -16.52
CA ALA A 234 0.16 -12.29 -16.84
C ALA A 234 -0.66 -12.21 -18.13
N ALA A 235 -0.26 -12.92 -19.19
CA ALA A 235 -1.01 -12.97 -20.44
C ALA A 235 -2.43 -13.54 -20.27
N GLU A 236 -2.59 -14.54 -19.41
CA GLU A 236 -3.91 -15.11 -19.11
C GLU A 236 -4.74 -14.17 -18.22
N VAL A 237 -4.12 -13.54 -17.22
CA VAL A 237 -4.74 -12.51 -16.37
C VAL A 237 -5.27 -11.36 -17.23
N LEU A 238 -4.46 -10.82 -18.15
CA LEU A 238 -4.88 -9.75 -19.07
C LEU A 238 -6.13 -10.16 -19.86
N LYS A 239 -6.14 -11.36 -20.45
CA LYS A 239 -7.30 -11.86 -21.22
C LYS A 239 -8.57 -11.93 -20.37
N ARG A 240 -8.45 -12.25 -19.08
CA ARG A 240 -9.59 -12.29 -18.17
C ARG A 240 -10.06 -10.90 -17.78
N LEU A 241 -9.13 -9.99 -17.44
CA LEU A 241 -9.42 -8.60 -17.13
C LEU A 241 -10.18 -7.93 -18.27
N ARG A 242 -9.79 -8.14 -19.53
CA ARG A 242 -10.49 -7.59 -20.70
C ARG A 242 -11.94 -8.05 -20.86
N LYS A 243 -12.33 -9.16 -20.23
CA LYS A 243 -13.71 -9.65 -20.20
C LYS A 243 -14.52 -9.09 -19.03
N ILE A 244 -13.88 -8.44 -18.06
CA ILE A 244 -14.55 -7.80 -16.93
C ILE A 244 -15.18 -6.49 -17.39
N LYS A 245 -16.46 -6.29 -17.06
CA LYS A 245 -17.18 -5.07 -17.37
C LYS A 245 -16.50 -3.87 -16.72
N GLY A 246 -16.12 -2.88 -17.53
CA GLY A 246 -15.40 -1.67 -17.09
C GLY A 246 -13.90 -1.70 -17.40
N LEU A 247 -13.32 -2.89 -17.65
CA LEU A 247 -11.88 -3.05 -17.92
C LEU A 247 -11.54 -3.34 -19.39
N GLY A 248 -12.55 -3.45 -20.26
CA GLY A 248 -12.37 -3.82 -21.67
C GLY A 248 -11.44 -2.89 -22.46
N SER A 249 -11.41 -1.60 -22.12
CA SER A 249 -10.64 -0.59 -22.86
C SER A 249 -9.70 0.24 -21.98
N VAL A 250 -9.63 0.05 -20.66
CA VAL A 250 -8.73 0.87 -19.83
C VAL A 250 -7.26 0.46 -20.04
N PRO A 251 -6.28 1.38 -19.96
CA PRO A 251 -4.87 0.97 -19.91
C PRO A 251 -4.61 0.11 -18.67
N ILE A 252 -3.80 -0.94 -18.83
CA ILE A 252 -3.46 -1.88 -17.75
C ILE A 252 -1.94 -1.99 -17.62
N THR A 253 -1.41 -1.71 -16.45
CA THR A 253 -0.03 -2.03 -16.07
C THR A 253 -0.01 -3.39 -15.39
N ILE A 254 0.90 -4.30 -15.77
CA ILE A 254 1.09 -5.57 -15.07
C ILE A 254 2.56 -5.69 -14.65
N ALA A 255 2.81 -5.93 -13.36
CA ALA A 255 4.15 -6.07 -12.81
C ALA A 255 4.33 -7.43 -12.13
N LEU A 256 5.49 -8.04 -12.35
CA LEU A 256 5.88 -9.32 -11.76
C LEU A 256 6.78 -9.09 -10.56
N TYR A 257 6.38 -9.63 -9.42
CA TYR A 257 7.08 -9.51 -8.16
C TYR A 257 7.61 -10.88 -7.73
N LYS A 258 8.91 -11.00 -7.46
CA LYS A 258 9.53 -12.20 -6.92
C LYS A 258 9.58 -12.07 -5.41
N GLN A 259 8.80 -12.88 -4.70
CA GLN A 259 8.79 -12.86 -3.24
C GLN A 259 10.10 -13.38 -2.66
N ALA A 260 10.46 -12.84 -1.50
CA ALA A 260 11.52 -13.42 -0.70
C ALA A 260 11.10 -14.75 -0.04
N PRO A 261 12.07 -15.61 0.32
CA PRO A 261 11.82 -16.76 1.18
C PRO A 261 11.26 -16.34 2.55
N ARG A 262 10.54 -17.23 3.25
CA ARG A 262 9.95 -16.96 4.57
C ARG A 262 10.98 -16.62 5.65
N SER A 263 12.22 -17.05 5.46
CA SER A 263 13.34 -16.76 6.36
C SER A 263 14.06 -15.45 6.03
N SER A 264 13.64 -14.75 4.97
CA SER A 264 14.30 -13.52 4.54
C SER A 264 14.09 -12.38 5.53
N VAL A 265 15.12 -11.57 5.66
CA VAL A 265 15.15 -10.34 6.46
C VAL A 265 15.06 -9.08 5.59
N THR A 266 15.01 -9.27 4.27
CA THR A 266 14.70 -8.28 3.25
C THR A 266 13.46 -8.71 2.46
N PRO A 267 12.67 -7.77 1.91
CA PRO A 267 11.60 -8.13 0.99
C PRO A 267 12.18 -8.70 -0.31
N GLY A 268 11.31 -9.30 -1.12
CA GLY A 268 11.56 -9.54 -2.53
C GLY A 268 11.59 -8.26 -3.35
N HIS A 269 11.41 -8.38 -4.65
CA HIS A 269 11.51 -7.25 -5.57
C HIS A 269 10.66 -7.44 -6.83
N PHE A 270 10.32 -6.33 -7.49
CA PHE A 270 9.81 -6.39 -8.86
C PHE A 270 10.95 -6.66 -9.83
N PHE A 271 10.71 -7.50 -10.84
CA PHE A 271 11.73 -7.85 -11.84
C PHE A 271 11.30 -7.62 -13.30
N ALA A 272 10.00 -7.43 -13.53
CA ALA A 272 9.49 -7.12 -14.87
C ALA A 272 8.18 -6.35 -14.80
N VAL A 273 7.96 -5.42 -15.73
CA VAL A 273 6.72 -4.65 -15.89
C VAL A 273 6.33 -4.59 -17.37
N THR A 274 5.03 -4.50 -17.64
CA THR A 274 4.50 -4.22 -18.97
C THR A 274 3.35 -3.25 -18.90
N TYR A 275 3.23 -2.42 -19.94
CA TYR A 275 2.24 -1.37 -20.06
C TYR A 275 1.33 -1.67 -21.25
N VAL A 276 0.13 -2.17 -20.98
CA VAL A 276 -0.84 -2.56 -22.02
C VAL A 276 -1.77 -1.39 -22.32
N ASP A 277 -1.77 -0.97 -23.58
CA ASP A 277 -2.59 0.13 -24.05
C ASP A 277 -4.10 -0.16 -24.04
N GLU A 278 -4.88 0.91 -24.14
CA GLU A 278 -6.33 0.87 -24.22
C GLU A 278 -6.81 -0.09 -25.32
N GLY A 279 -7.67 -1.04 -24.94
CA GLY A 279 -8.25 -2.02 -25.86
C GLY A 279 -7.32 -3.14 -26.33
N SER A 280 -6.01 -3.07 -26.07
CA SER A 280 -5.09 -4.17 -26.40
C SER A 280 -5.31 -5.38 -25.48
N SER A 281 -5.29 -6.57 -26.07
CA SER A 281 -5.47 -7.85 -25.37
C SER A 281 -4.22 -8.74 -25.42
N THR A 282 -3.11 -8.20 -25.92
CA THR A 282 -1.80 -8.84 -25.97
C THR A 282 -0.80 -8.05 -25.15
N ILE A 283 0.21 -8.77 -24.67
CA ILE A 283 1.40 -8.17 -24.06
C ILE A 283 2.47 -8.22 -25.14
N ASP A 284 2.88 -7.05 -25.61
CA ASP A 284 3.79 -6.94 -26.75
C ASP A 284 5.25 -6.97 -26.27
N ASP A 285 5.57 -6.17 -25.24
CA ASP A 285 6.92 -6.07 -24.67
C ASP A 285 6.90 -6.08 -23.13
N TRP A 286 8.07 -6.40 -22.56
CA TRP A 286 8.34 -6.34 -21.12
C TRP A 286 9.58 -5.49 -20.87
N GLU A 287 9.48 -4.62 -19.88
CA GLU A 287 10.60 -3.87 -19.34
C GLU A 287 11.17 -4.61 -18.12
N ALA A 288 12.49 -4.75 -18.08
CA ALA A 288 13.17 -5.33 -16.93
C ALA A 288 13.20 -4.31 -15.79
N VAL A 289 12.91 -4.77 -14.58
CA VAL A 289 13.02 -3.98 -13.36
C VAL A 289 14.18 -4.52 -12.55
N HIS A 290 15.16 -3.67 -12.23
CA HIS A 290 16.33 -4.07 -11.45
C HIS A 290 16.23 -3.45 -10.06
N GLU A 291 15.46 -4.10 -9.19
CA GLU A 291 15.28 -3.69 -7.80
C GLU A 291 15.91 -4.70 -6.86
N GLU A 292 16.74 -4.24 -5.92
CA GLU A 292 17.39 -5.10 -4.95
C GLU A 292 17.42 -4.46 -3.55
N TYR A 293 17.37 -5.32 -2.53
CA TYR A 293 17.39 -4.91 -1.13
C TYR A 293 18.59 -5.49 -0.40
N TYR A 294 19.40 -4.62 0.20
CA TYR A 294 20.56 -5.00 0.99
C TYR A 294 20.41 -4.53 2.44
N LEU A 295 20.88 -5.34 3.38
CA LEU A 295 21.03 -4.94 4.78
C LEU A 295 22.40 -4.33 5.02
N PHE A 296 22.43 -3.40 5.96
CA PHE A 296 23.66 -2.73 6.37
C PHE A 296 23.83 -2.81 7.89
N PRO A 297 25.01 -3.22 8.39
CA PRO A 297 26.05 -3.91 7.62
C PRO A 297 25.61 -5.34 7.25
N SER A 298 26.07 -5.85 6.11
CA SER A 298 26.04 -7.28 5.78
C SER A 298 27.20 -7.64 4.84
N ASP A 299 27.52 -8.94 4.76
CA ASP A 299 28.54 -9.45 3.84
C ASP A 299 28.11 -9.21 2.38
N GLU A 300 26.81 -9.38 2.07
CA GLU A 300 26.31 -9.13 0.71
C GLU A 300 26.45 -7.66 0.32
N ALA A 301 26.20 -6.73 1.25
CA ALA A 301 26.39 -5.31 1.00
C ALA A 301 27.89 -4.95 0.85
N GLU A 302 28.79 -5.61 1.59
CA GLU A 302 30.23 -5.41 1.42
C GLU A 302 30.71 -5.86 0.04
N GLU A 303 30.20 -7.00 -0.43
CA GLU A 303 30.57 -7.59 -1.72
C GLU A 303 30.01 -6.78 -2.90
N ASN A 304 28.71 -6.41 -2.86
CA ASN A 304 28.02 -5.81 -4.00
C ASN A 304 28.05 -4.27 -4.00
N HIS A 305 28.11 -3.64 -2.82
CA HIS A 305 28.00 -2.18 -2.67
C HIS A 305 28.98 -1.62 -1.64
N ARG A 306 30.28 -1.95 -1.82
CA ARG A 306 31.36 -1.65 -0.86
C ARG A 306 31.42 -0.20 -0.38
N ASP A 307 31.26 0.77 -1.27
CA ASP A 307 31.36 2.19 -0.91
C ASP A 307 30.22 2.64 0.01
N ASP A 308 29.01 2.16 -0.23
CA ASP A 308 27.85 2.47 0.60
C ASP A 308 27.90 1.69 1.92
N TRP A 309 28.43 0.47 1.90
CA TRP A 309 28.76 -0.30 3.10
C TRP A 309 29.77 0.43 3.99
N LEU A 310 30.84 0.98 3.43
CA LEU A 310 31.84 1.77 4.16
C LEU A 310 31.24 3.03 4.77
N LYS A 311 30.42 3.79 4.01
CA LYS A 311 29.73 4.98 4.53
C LYS A 311 28.80 4.62 5.70
N PHE A 312 28.04 3.53 5.58
CA PHE A 312 27.15 3.08 6.65
C PHE A 312 27.93 2.65 7.89
N ASN A 313 29.04 1.92 7.73
CA ASN A 313 29.86 1.53 8.87
C ASN A 313 30.51 2.72 9.55
N ASN A 314 30.99 3.72 8.80
CA ASN A 314 31.48 4.96 9.37
C ASN A 314 30.38 5.74 10.10
N PHE A 315 29.15 5.74 9.59
CA PHE A 315 27.99 6.29 10.30
C PHE A 315 27.74 5.56 11.62
N LYS A 316 27.73 4.22 11.59
CA LYS A 316 27.53 3.38 12.76
C LYS A 316 28.62 3.63 13.81
N SER A 317 29.90 3.65 13.41
CA SER A 317 31.02 3.93 14.31
C SER A 317 30.92 5.32 14.94
N ASP A 318 30.61 6.36 14.18
CA ASP A 318 30.48 7.72 14.75
C ASP A 318 29.32 7.83 15.75
N VAL A 319 28.23 7.07 15.56
CA VAL A 319 27.15 6.97 16.54
C VAL A 319 27.62 6.25 17.81
N GLU A 320 28.33 5.14 17.65
CA GLU A 320 28.85 4.32 18.76
C GLU A 320 29.93 5.05 19.57
N ASP A 321 30.74 5.90 18.94
CA ASP A 321 31.77 6.69 19.63
C ASP A 321 31.16 7.76 20.54
N PHE A 322 30.06 8.39 20.10
CA PHE A 322 29.38 9.42 20.88
C PHE A 322 28.42 8.81 21.93
N PHE A 323 27.87 7.62 21.65
CA PHE A 323 27.04 6.84 22.56
C PHE A 323 27.57 5.39 22.66
N PRO A 324 28.53 5.11 23.56
CA PRO A 324 29.16 3.79 23.65
C PRO A 324 28.23 2.69 24.20
N ASN A 325 28.44 1.46 23.72
CA ASN A 325 27.77 0.20 24.09
C ASN A 325 26.45 -0.14 23.35
N TYR A 326 26.23 0.33 22.12
CA TYR A 326 25.01 -0.01 21.37
C TYR A 326 25.31 -0.66 20.02
N THR A 327 24.66 -1.79 19.75
CA THR A 327 24.80 -2.55 18.50
C THR A 327 23.50 -2.58 17.68
N GLY A 328 22.54 -1.72 18.02
CA GLY A 328 21.17 -1.73 17.49
C GLY A 328 20.95 -0.92 16.22
N ILE A 329 21.99 -0.67 15.43
CA ILE A 329 21.93 0.15 14.20
C ILE A 329 21.90 -0.77 12.99
N VAL A 330 20.76 -0.84 12.30
CA VAL A 330 20.55 -1.67 11.11
C VAL A 330 19.97 -0.82 9.99
N GLY A 331 20.63 -0.85 8.84
CA GLY A 331 20.18 -0.21 7.61
C GLY A 331 19.53 -1.20 6.64
N ARG A 332 18.59 -0.71 5.84
CA ARG A 332 18.05 -1.40 4.67
C ARG A 332 18.10 -0.44 3.48
N GLY A 333 18.89 -0.78 2.47
CA GLY A 333 19.03 -0.03 1.23
C GLY A 333 18.15 -0.62 0.13
N LEU A 334 17.39 0.23 -0.56
CA LEU A 334 16.74 -0.09 -1.84
C LEU A 334 17.64 0.42 -2.97
N TYR A 335 18.07 -0.49 -3.83
CA TYR A 335 18.80 -0.21 -5.05
C TYR A 335 17.87 -0.36 -6.24
N VAL A 336 17.93 0.61 -7.16
CA VAL A 336 17.25 0.56 -8.45
C VAL A 336 18.31 0.78 -9.52
N ASN A 337 18.45 -0.17 -10.46
CA ASN A 337 19.51 -0.16 -11.48
C ASN A 337 20.91 0.01 -10.85
N ASP A 338 21.21 -0.77 -9.82
CA ASP A 338 22.46 -0.74 -9.04
C ASP A 338 22.80 0.60 -8.36
N GLN A 339 21.84 1.53 -8.30
CA GLN A 339 22.00 2.81 -7.61
C GLN A 339 21.15 2.84 -6.34
N LEU A 340 21.76 3.12 -5.19
CA LEU A 340 21.06 3.33 -3.93
C LEU A 340 20.04 4.46 -4.10
N GLN A 341 18.76 4.20 -3.89
CA GLN A 341 17.68 5.19 -3.97
C GLN A 341 17.19 5.59 -2.58
N LYS A 342 17.13 4.63 -1.66
CA LYS A 342 16.58 4.83 -0.32
C LYS A 342 17.34 4.03 0.71
N LEU A 343 17.72 4.69 1.81
CA LEU A 343 18.32 4.06 2.98
C LEU A 343 17.40 4.24 4.19
N THR A 344 16.92 3.13 4.74
CA THR A 344 16.12 3.10 5.97
C THR A 344 16.97 2.57 7.11
N ILE A 345 17.26 3.41 8.11
CA ILE A 345 18.07 3.10 9.28
C ILE A 345 17.15 2.94 10.49
N ASN A 346 17.28 1.83 11.20
CA ASN A 346 16.63 1.61 12.49
C ASN A 346 17.70 1.65 13.57
N ILE A 347 17.47 2.48 14.58
CA ILE A 347 18.32 2.61 15.76
C ILE A 347 17.47 2.25 16.98
N THR A 348 17.84 1.15 17.64
CA THR A 348 17.18 0.71 18.87
C THR A 348 18.13 0.80 20.04
N MET A 349 17.84 1.69 20.98
CA MET A 349 18.66 1.86 22.19
C MET A 349 17.82 2.36 23.38
N PRO A 350 18.20 2.01 24.62
CA PRO A 350 17.54 2.55 25.80
C PRO A 350 17.89 4.03 25.96
N PHE A 351 16.88 4.87 26.15
CA PHE A 351 17.03 6.26 26.60
C PHE A 351 16.50 6.42 28.03
N TYR A 352 17.19 7.22 28.83
CA TYR A 352 16.82 7.47 30.23
C TYR A 352 16.11 8.82 30.44
N GLY A 353 16.02 9.65 29.40
CA GLY A 353 15.25 10.89 29.45
C GLY A 353 15.10 11.57 28.09
N LYS A 354 14.10 12.45 27.98
CA LYS A 354 13.79 13.14 26.71
C LYS A 354 14.91 14.08 26.23
N ALA A 355 15.67 14.69 27.14
CA ALA A 355 16.82 15.52 26.76
C ALA A 355 17.91 14.70 26.03
N GLU A 356 18.10 13.45 26.45
CA GLU A 356 19.03 12.51 25.80
C GLU A 356 18.55 12.17 24.38
N VAL A 357 17.26 11.86 24.21
CA VAL A 357 16.64 11.63 22.89
C VAL A 357 16.85 12.83 21.96
N ILE A 358 16.63 14.05 22.46
CA ILE A 358 16.81 15.27 21.67
C ILE A 358 18.27 15.42 21.22
N GLY A 359 19.23 15.31 22.14
CA GLY A 359 20.65 15.42 21.83
C GLY A 359 21.13 14.33 20.87
N PHE A 360 20.70 13.09 21.08
CA PHE A 360 20.97 11.96 20.19
C PHE A 360 20.43 12.23 18.77
N THR A 361 19.17 12.66 18.68
CA THR A 361 18.51 12.92 17.38
C THR A 361 19.22 14.05 16.62
N GLN A 362 19.64 15.11 17.31
CA GLN A 362 20.40 16.22 16.72
C GLN A 362 21.74 15.74 16.15
N TYR A 363 22.47 14.93 16.92
CA TYR A 363 23.75 14.37 16.48
C TYR A 363 23.60 13.46 15.26
N VAL A 364 22.67 12.50 15.30
CA VAL A 364 22.38 11.61 14.18
C VAL A 364 21.93 12.38 12.93
N THR A 365 21.13 13.44 13.11
CA THR A 365 20.73 14.31 11.99
C THR A 365 21.95 14.94 11.31
N GLY A 366 22.94 15.42 12.09
CA GLY A 366 24.20 15.93 11.57
C GLY A 366 24.95 14.88 10.74
N LEU A 367 25.10 13.67 11.28
CA LEU A 367 25.77 12.56 10.58
C LEU A 367 25.05 12.16 9.28
N VAL A 368 23.71 12.17 9.27
CA VAL A 368 22.93 11.88 8.06
C VAL A 368 23.23 12.89 6.96
N MET A 369 23.31 14.18 7.31
CA MET A 369 23.60 15.25 6.36
C MET A 369 25.05 15.22 5.87
N GLU A 370 25.99 14.76 6.71
CA GLU A 370 27.41 14.71 6.38
C GLU A 370 27.78 13.49 5.53
N LYS A 371 27.26 12.30 5.87
CA LYS A 371 27.77 11.03 5.33
C LYS A 371 27.00 10.51 4.11
N PHE A 372 25.71 10.81 4.01
CA PHE A 372 24.87 10.24 2.96
C PHE A 372 24.62 11.23 1.82
N PRO A 373 24.77 10.80 0.56
CA PRO A 373 24.67 11.68 -0.60
C PRO A 373 23.27 12.26 -0.74
N ASP A 374 23.13 13.50 -1.21
CA ASP A 374 21.86 14.21 -1.28
C ASP A 374 20.84 13.58 -2.23
N TYR A 375 21.27 12.81 -3.24
CA TYR A 375 20.38 12.19 -4.22
C TYR A 375 19.54 11.02 -3.68
N ILE A 376 19.78 10.54 -2.45
CA ILE A 376 19.00 9.45 -1.84
C ILE A 376 18.06 9.93 -0.75
N THR A 377 16.93 9.25 -0.61
CA THR A 377 16.06 9.40 0.56
C THR A 377 16.63 8.63 1.75
N VAL A 378 16.79 9.28 2.90
CA VAL A 378 17.24 8.66 4.15
C VAL A 378 16.15 8.79 5.21
N ASN A 379 15.73 7.65 5.75
CA ASN A 379 14.81 7.58 6.88
C ASN A 379 15.54 6.99 8.07
N VAL A 380 15.52 7.66 9.23
CA VAL A 380 16.06 7.12 10.48
C VAL A 380 14.93 7.03 11.50
N TYR A 381 14.66 5.80 11.93
CA TYR A 381 13.71 5.48 12.99
C TYR A 381 14.48 5.19 14.26
N ILE A 382 14.27 5.99 15.30
CA ILE A 382 14.92 5.85 16.60
C ILE A 382 13.88 5.39 17.61
N SER A 383 14.15 4.30 18.31
CA SER A 383 13.21 3.68 19.25
C SER A 383 13.88 3.19 20.53
N SER A 384 13.12 3.13 21.62
CA SER A 384 13.52 2.63 22.93
C SER A 384 12.41 1.77 23.51
N ALA A 385 12.76 0.61 24.08
CA ALA A 385 11.79 -0.34 24.66
C ALA A 385 10.58 -0.66 23.75
N GLY A 386 10.81 -0.67 22.42
CA GLY A 386 9.77 -0.91 21.42
C GLY A 386 8.81 0.26 21.15
N GLN A 387 9.10 1.45 21.68
CA GLN A 387 8.35 2.69 21.43
C GLN A 387 9.17 3.64 20.55
N PRO A 388 8.53 4.37 19.62
CA PRO A 388 9.21 5.39 18.82
C PRO A 388 9.62 6.58 19.69
N GLU A 389 10.86 7.03 19.55
CA GLU A 389 11.42 8.17 20.28
C GLU A 389 11.67 9.37 19.37
N SER A 390 12.16 9.12 18.16
CA SER A 390 12.28 10.15 17.12
C SER A 390 12.28 9.59 15.70
N LEU A 391 12.04 10.50 14.76
CA LEU A 391 12.04 10.25 13.33
C LEU A 391 12.86 11.32 12.62
N ILE A 392 13.76 10.91 11.71
CA ILE A 392 14.50 11.79 10.80
C ILE A 392 14.16 11.34 9.38
N VAL A 393 13.72 12.27 8.52
CA VAL A 393 13.43 12.01 7.11
C VAL A 393 14.11 13.08 6.26
N ARG A 394 15.08 12.67 5.44
CA ARG A 394 15.66 13.52 4.41
C ARG A 394 15.27 12.97 3.05
N GLN A 395 14.38 13.66 2.35
CA GLN A 395 14.02 13.31 0.98
C GLN A 395 15.22 13.56 0.05
N ALA A 396 15.29 12.81 -1.05
CA ALA A 396 16.27 13.07 -2.11
C ALA A 396 16.22 14.55 -2.54
N LYS A 397 17.41 15.16 -2.66
CA LYS A 397 17.64 16.57 -3.04
C LYS A 397 17.06 17.61 -2.09
N ALA A 398 16.61 17.22 -0.89
CA ALA A 398 16.17 18.16 0.12
C ALA A 398 17.35 18.75 0.90
N ASP A 399 17.44 20.08 0.96
CA ASP A 399 18.50 20.79 1.70
C ASP A 399 18.46 20.53 3.21
N LYS A 400 17.28 20.22 3.75
CA LYS A 400 17.04 20.02 5.18
C LYS A 400 16.19 18.78 5.44
N PRO A 401 16.51 18.01 6.49
CA PRO A 401 15.66 16.90 6.92
C PRO A 401 14.45 17.40 7.71
N PHE A 402 13.36 16.64 7.66
CA PHE A 402 12.30 16.68 8.65
C PHE A 402 12.73 15.89 9.89
N VAL A 403 12.55 16.48 11.08
CA VAL A 403 12.91 15.84 12.35
C VAL A 403 11.72 15.95 13.31
N HIS A 404 11.35 14.84 13.94
CA HIS A 404 10.28 14.77 14.93
C HIS A 404 10.73 14.02 16.18
N ILE A 405 10.36 14.55 17.36
CA ILE A 405 10.54 13.92 18.66
C ILE A 405 9.17 13.52 19.19
N TYR A 406 8.96 12.23 19.45
CA TYR A 406 7.70 11.71 19.99
C TYR A 406 7.53 12.13 21.46
N GLN A 407 6.32 12.54 21.82
CA GLN A 407 5.96 13.00 23.16
C GLN A 407 5.57 11.84 24.07
#